data_AF-A0A2E3WTC3-F1
#
_entry.id   AF-A0A2E3WTC3-F1
#
_cell.length_a   1.000
_cell.length_b   1.000
_cell.length_c   1.000
_cell.angle_alpha   90.00
_cell.angle_beta   90.00
_cell.angle_gamma   90.00
#
_symmetry.space_group_name_H-M   'P 1'
#
loop_
_entity.id
_entity.type
_entity.pdbx_description
1 polymer ?
#
loop_
_entity_poly.entity_id
_entity_poly.type
_entity_poly.pdbx_seq_one_letter_code
_entity_poly.pdbx_strand_id
1 'polypeptide(L)'
;MRKYFLILLVLLTNSMFVGCAHNSEKEGILEKRAGYSLQAEEKQVPVIRTKGKVKKAWLHAHEMPTGDYFGGAWVYLLVEQTSWNVPEAN
;
A
#
# COMPACT_ATOMS: atom_id res chain seq x y z
N MET A 1 -37.88 37.98 -25.04
CA MET A 1 -38.69 37.01 -24.26
C MET A 1 -38.43 35.55 -24.65
N ARG A 2 -38.61 35.16 -25.92
CA ARG A 2 -38.48 33.74 -26.39
C ARG A 2 -37.10 33.08 -26.17
N LYS A 3 -36.00 33.86 -26.21
CA LYS A 3 -34.63 33.35 -25.97
C LYS A 3 -34.38 32.94 -24.50
N TYR A 4 -34.95 33.70 -23.55
CA TYR A 4 -34.84 33.39 -22.12
C TYR A 4 -35.71 32.20 -21.71
N PHE A 5 -36.84 32.00 -22.41
CA PHE A 5 -37.71 30.83 -22.21
C PHE A 5 -37.00 29.51 -22.52
N LEU A 6 -36.20 29.46 -23.59
CA LEU A 6 -35.42 28.27 -23.94
C LEU A 6 -34.33 27.95 -22.93
N ILE A 7 -33.65 28.98 -22.39
CA ILE A 7 -32.63 28.81 -21.35
C ILE A 7 -33.25 28.26 -20.07
N LEU A 8 -34.42 28.80 -19.69
CA LEU A 8 -35.14 28.37 -18.50
C LEU A 8 -35.68 26.94 -18.63
N LEU A 9 -36.12 26.54 -19.82
CA LEU A 9 -36.55 25.17 -20.13
C LEU A 9 -35.38 24.16 -19.98
N VAL A 10 -34.20 24.49 -20.48
CA VAL A 10 -33.00 23.61 -20.41
C VAL A 10 -32.50 23.46 -18.97
N LEU A 11 -32.60 24.51 -18.16
CA LEU A 11 -32.26 24.44 -16.73
C LEU A 11 -33.24 23.54 -15.96
N LEU A 12 -34.54 23.60 -16.29
CA LEU A 12 -35.57 22.79 -15.65
C LEU A 12 -35.51 21.30 -16.01
N THR A 13 -35.09 20.96 -17.23
CA THR A 13 -34.95 19.55 -17.62
C THR A 13 -33.72 18.89 -17.02
N ASN A 14 -32.61 19.63 -16.85
CA ASN A 14 -31.38 19.08 -16.24
C ASN A 14 -31.52 18.79 -14.74
N SER A 15 -32.37 19.51 -14.00
CA SER A 15 -32.57 19.26 -12.57
C SER A 15 -33.37 17.97 -12.27
N MET A 16 -34.05 17.40 -13.27
CA MET A 16 -34.83 16.16 -13.13
C MET A 16 -34.02 14.88 -13.37
N PHE A 17 -32.79 14.98 -13.88
CA PHE A 17 -31.92 13.82 -14.15
C PHE A 17 -30.86 13.54 -13.07
N VAL A 18 -30.94 14.22 -11.91
CA VAL A 18 -30.13 13.84 -10.74
C VAL A 18 -30.80 12.65 -10.05
N GLY A 19 -30.67 11.48 -10.66
CA GLY A 19 -31.01 10.22 -10.02
C GLY A 19 -30.06 9.98 -8.85
N CYS A 20 -30.56 10.11 -7.62
CA CYS A 20 -29.84 9.69 -6.43
C CYS A 20 -29.52 8.21 -6.56
N ALA A 21 -28.23 7.84 -6.47
CA ALA A 21 -27.82 6.46 -6.32
C ALA A 21 -28.55 5.88 -5.10
N HIS A 22 -29.52 5.00 -5.35
CA HIS A 22 -30.33 4.38 -4.31
C HIS A 22 -29.42 3.43 -3.52
N ASN A 23 -29.03 3.83 -2.31
CA ASN A 23 -28.45 2.94 -1.32
C ASN A 23 -29.52 1.93 -0.93
N SER A 24 -29.48 0.76 -1.57
CA SER A 24 -30.31 -0.39 -1.22
C SER A 24 -29.93 -0.85 0.19
N GLU A 25 -30.89 -0.87 1.12
CA GLU A 25 -30.74 -1.50 2.46
C GLU A 25 -30.48 -3.01 2.39
N LYS A 26 -30.61 -3.63 1.22
CA LYS A 26 -30.37 -5.07 1.05
C LYS A 26 -28.89 -5.31 0.81
N GLU A 27 -28.30 -6.19 1.62
CA GLU A 27 -26.95 -6.71 1.43
C GLU A 27 -26.74 -7.10 -0.04
N GLY A 28 -25.73 -6.49 -0.67
CA GLY A 28 -25.38 -6.80 -2.04
C GLY A 28 -24.95 -8.27 -2.17
N ILE A 29 -25.19 -8.88 -3.34
CA ILE A 29 -24.69 -10.23 -3.65
C ILE A 29 -23.16 -10.33 -3.40
N LEU A 30 -22.43 -9.22 -3.60
CA LEU A 30 -21.01 -9.14 -3.32
C LEU A 30 -20.70 -9.22 -1.82
N GLU A 31 -21.48 -8.56 -0.97
CA GLU A 31 -21.31 -8.60 0.48
C GLU A 31 -21.61 -9.99 1.05
N LYS A 32 -22.65 -10.65 0.53
CA LYS A 32 -22.97 -12.05 0.87
C LYS A 32 -21.87 -13.03 0.45
N ARG A 33 -21.23 -12.79 -0.70
CA ARG A 33 -20.09 -13.61 -1.16
C ARG A 33 -18.81 -13.33 -0.38
N ALA A 34 -18.60 -12.08 0.02
CA ALA A 34 -17.43 -11.68 0.78
C ALA A 34 -17.48 -12.16 2.24
N GLY A 35 -18.68 -12.52 2.75
CA GLY A 35 -18.81 -13.20 4.03
C GLY A 35 -18.47 -12.33 5.24
N TYR A 36 -18.55 -11.01 5.11
CA TYR A 36 -18.23 -10.04 6.18
C TYR A 36 -19.08 -10.20 7.46
N SER A 37 -20.21 -10.91 7.38
CA SER A 37 -21.09 -11.21 8.52
C SER A 37 -20.65 -12.41 9.35
N LEU A 38 -19.74 -13.23 8.83
CA LEU A 38 -19.02 -14.20 9.65
C LEU A 38 -17.97 -13.42 10.40
N GLN A 39 -18.20 -13.26 11.70
CA GLN A 39 -17.25 -12.73 12.67
C GLN A 39 -15.94 -13.50 12.48
N ALA A 40 -15.06 -12.96 11.63
CA ALA A 40 -13.78 -13.55 11.35
C ALA A 40 -13.09 -13.56 12.70
N GLU A 41 -12.86 -14.74 13.28
CA GLU A 41 -11.92 -14.88 14.37
C GLU A 41 -10.63 -14.24 13.85
N GLU A 42 -10.34 -13.05 14.36
CA GLU A 42 -9.13 -12.32 14.02
C GLU A 42 -7.99 -13.10 14.69
N LYS A 43 -7.60 -14.22 14.07
CA LYS A 43 -6.40 -14.95 14.42
C LYS A 43 -5.24 -14.04 14.01
N GLN A 44 -4.95 -13.07 14.86
CA GLN A 44 -3.75 -12.27 14.80
C GLN A 44 -2.59 -13.21 15.11
N VAL A 45 -2.05 -13.85 14.07
CA VAL A 45 -0.84 -14.63 14.23
C VAL A 45 0.28 -13.62 14.52
N PRO A 46 0.97 -13.70 15.66
CA PRO A 46 1.94 -12.68 16.02
C PRO A 46 3.15 -12.78 15.09
N VAL A 47 3.23 -11.87 14.12
CA VAL A 47 4.39 -11.80 13.21
C VAL A 47 5.54 -11.10 13.95
N ILE A 48 6.62 -11.83 14.22
CA ILE A 48 7.79 -11.27 14.89
C ILE A 48 8.75 -10.75 13.82
N ARG A 49 8.99 -9.44 13.84
CA ARG A 49 10.00 -8.79 12.99
C ARG A 49 11.36 -8.83 13.65
N THR A 50 12.30 -9.55 13.06
CA THR A 50 13.72 -9.50 13.44
C THR A 50 14.42 -8.50 12.54
N LYS A 51 14.90 -7.39 13.11
CA LYS A 51 15.65 -6.37 12.34
C LYS A 51 17.00 -6.95 11.90
N GLY A 52 17.33 -6.74 10.64
CA GLY A 52 18.65 -7.06 10.10
C GLY A 52 19.75 -6.28 10.80
N LYS A 53 20.96 -6.84 10.82
CA LYS A 53 22.14 -6.24 11.43
C LYS A 53 23.08 -5.71 10.36
N VAL A 54 23.57 -4.49 10.55
CA VAL A 54 24.57 -3.86 9.69
C VAL A 54 25.84 -3.62 10.51
N LYS A 55 26.99 -3.95 9.95
CA LYS A 55 28.29 -3.64 10.52
C LYS A 55 29.04 -2.65 9.64
N LYS A 56 29.80 -1.76 10.27
CA LYS A 56 30.69 -0.81 9.59
C LYS A 56 32.10 -1.39 9.57
N ALA A 57 32.73 -1.39 8.41
CA ALA A 57 34.10 -1.84 8.23
C ALA A 57 34.90 -0.81 7.43
N TRP A 58 36.19 -0.69 7.72
CA TRP A 58 37.13 0.09 6.93
C TRP A 58 37.79 -0.82 5.90
N LEU A 59 37.67 -0.48 4.62
CA LEU A 59 38.45 -1.08 3.56
C LEU A 59 39.75 -0.29 3.43
N HIS A 60 40.87 -0.96 3.66
CA HIS A 60 42.19 -0.37 3.53
C HIS A 60 42.50 -0.06 2.07
N ALA A 61 43.33 0.96 1.87
CA ALA A 61 43.81 1.34 0.55
C ALA A 61 44.57 0.19 -0.12
N HIS A 62 44.35 0.02 -1.42
CA HIS A 62 45.05 -0.95 -2.24
C HIS A 62 45.36 -0.33 -3.61
N GLU A 63 46.55 -0.58 -4.10
CA GLU A 63 46.98 -0.16 -5.42
C GLU A 63 46.46 -1.15 -6.46
N MET A 64 45.69 -0.65 -7.42
CA MET A 64 45.13 -1.49 -8.47
C MET A 64 46.16 -1.68 -9.60
N PRO A 65 46.18 -2.84 -10.29
CA PRO A 65 47.08 -3.09 -11.41
C PRO A 65 46.97 -2.08 -12.58
N THR A 66 45.86 -1.32 -12.63
CA THR A 66 45.61 -0.28 -13.64
C THR A 66 46.34 1.04 -13.35
N GLY A 67 47.02 1.16 -12.20
CA GLY A 67 47.63 2.41 -11.75
C GLY A 67 46.66 3.36 -11.02
N ASP A 68 45.41 2.93 -10.82
CA ASP A 68 44.44 3.65 -10.01
C ASP A 68 44.69 3.42 -8.52
N TYR A 69 44.55 4.49 -7.72
CA TYR A 69 44.68 4.42 -6.26
C TYR A 69 43.31 4.40 -5.59
N PHE A 70 43.00 3.31 -4.88
CA PHE A 70 41.88 3.29 -3.96
C PHE A 70 42.36 3.74 -2.58
N GLY A 71 41.95 4.94 -2.13
CA GLY A 71 42.36 5.53 -0.85
C GLY A 71 41.75 4.91 0.41
N GLY A 72 41.01 3.82 0.26
CA GLY A 72 40.22 3.22 1.34
C GLY A 72 38.84 3.86 1.48
N ALA A 73 37.91 3.12 2.07
CA ALA A 73 36.55 3.61 2.28
C ALA A 73 35.87 2.94 3.47
N TRP A 74 34.93 3.66 4.08
CA TRP A 74 33.99 3.06 5.01
C TRP A 74 32.89 2.34 4.23
N VAL A 75 32.68 1.07 4.53
CA VAL A 75 31.58 0.28 3.97
C VAL A 75 30.65 -0.21 5.07
N TYR A 76 29.37 -0.29 4.72
CA TYR A 76 28.33 -0.83 5.58
C TYR A 76 27.94 -2.20 5.03
N LEU A 77 28.20 -3.24 5.80
CA LEU A 77 27.96 -4.62 5.43
C LEU A 77 26.69 -5.12 6.13
N LEU A 78 25.74 -5.61 5.34
CA LEU A 78 24.58 -6.31 5.87
C LEU A 78 25.04 -7.70 6.33
N VAL A 79 24.97 -7.96 7.64
CA VAL A 79 25.41 -9.22 8.27
C VAL A 79 24.25 -10.18 8.45
N GLU A 80 23.08 -9.65 8.76
CA GLU A 80 21.84 -10.43 8.90
C GLU A 80 20.73 -9.69 8.16
N GLN A 81 19.95 -10.42 7.36
CA GLN A 81 18.78 -9.88 6.69
C GLN A 81 17.63 -9.65 7.69
N THR A 82 16.75 -8.71 7.36
CA THR A 82 15.50 -8.56 8.11
C THR A 82 14.59 -9.72 7.78
N SER A 83 14.12 -10.45 8.79
CA SER A 83 13.18 -11.55 8.62
C SER A 83 11.86 -11.27 9.35
N TRP A 84 10.82 -11.90 8.84
CA TRP A 84 9.49 -11.93 9.44
C TRP A 84 9.18 -13.38 9.77
N ASN A 85 9.18 -13.70 11.05
CA ASN A 85 8.94 -15.07 11.50
C ASN A 85 7.51 -15.16 12.01
N VAL A 86 6.79 -16.15 11.50
CA VAL A 86 5.47 -16.54 12.00
C VAL A 86 5.70 -17.73 12.93
N PRO A 87 5.45 -17.62 14.24
CA PRO A 87 5.63 -18.73 15.15
C PRO A 87 4.65 -19.84 14.75
N GLU A 88 5.17 -21.07 14.58
CA GLU A 88 4.33 -22.24 14.36
C GLU A 88 3.49 -22.47 15.63
N ALA A 89 2.18 -22.59 15.47
CA ALA A 89 1.29 -22.98 16.55
C ALA A 89 1.53 -24.47 16.82
N ASN A 90 2.08 -24.79 18.00
CA ASN A 90 2.18 -26.16 18.51
C ASN A 90 0.80 -26.74 18.84
#